data_AF-A0A626NCA4-F1
#
_entry.id   AF-A0A626NCA4-F1
#
_cell.length_a   1.000
_cell.length_b   1.000
_cell.length_c   1.000
_cell.angle_alpha   90.00
_cell.angle_beta   90.00
_cell.angle_gamma   90.00
#
_symmetry.space_group_name_H-M   'P 1'
#
loop_
_entity.id
_entity.type
_entity.pdbx_description
1 polymer ?
#
loop_
_entity_poly.entity_id
_entity_poly.type
_entity_poly.pdbx_seq_one_letter_code
_entity_poly.pdbx_strand_id
1 'polypeptide(L)'
;MKLRIFSSSRQIREYYNQKKQQNALLDSAIHIGEFLDKVCLSNFHKASSYESLLLMQEACLKSKDLEKKLGISVEFFAFLKNNEYLFSFFKELSLEKKSIEDLKNNDYYATYNEHLEILDEVYKNYLALLEKNSFYDDLSLPKNYTLNKDFLDEYEAIVYDL
;
A
#
# COMPACT_ATOMS: atom_id res chain seq x y z
N MET A 1 16.82 -3.66 -24.95
CA MET A 1 15.91 -4.77 -24.56
C MET A 1 14.67 -4.18 -23.90
N LYS A 2 13.48 -4.80 -24.06
CA LYS A 2 12.25 -4.30 -23.42
C LYS A 2 11.95 -5.07 -22.14
N LEU A 3 11.33 -4.41 -21.17
CA LEU A 3 10.73 -5.05 -20.01
C LEU A 3 9.22 -5.15 -20.22
N ARG A 4 8.66 -6.35 -20.09
CA ARG A 4 7.22 -6.60 -20.15
C ARG A 4 6.67 -6.88 -18.76
N ILE A 5 5.57 -6.21 -18.43
CA ILE A 5 4.93 -6.30 -17.12
C ILE A 5 3.56 -6.95 -17.29
N PHE A 6 3.31 -8.02 -16.54
CA PHE A 6 2.07 -8.78 -16.60
C PHE A 6 1.34 -8.80 -15.24
N SER A 7 0.01 -8.94 -15.28
CA SER A 7 -0.84 -9.03 -14.09
C SER A 7 -0.87 -10.42 -13.45
N SER A 8 -0.38 -11.46 -14.15
CA SER A 8 -0.30 -12.81 -13.59
C SER A 8 0.88 -13.62 -14.11
N SER A 9 1.39 -14.54 -13.28
CA SER A 9 2.42 -15.51 -13.72
C SER A 9 1.95 -16.40 -14.88
N ARG A 10 0.63 -16.56 -15.06
CA ARG A 10 0.07 -17.33 -16.18
C ARG A 10 0.35 -16.63 -17.51
N GLN A 11 0.07 -15.34 -17.61
CA GLN A 11 0.34 -14.57 -18.83
C GLN A 11 1.84 -14.55 -19.16
N ILE A 12 2.71 -14.45 -18.15
CA ILE A 12 4.18 -14.53 -18.34
C ILE A 12 4.56 -15.87 -19.00
N ARG A 13 4.02 -16.99 -18.52
CA ARG A 13 4.29 -18.32 -19.11
C ARG A 13 3.76 -18.43 -20.54
N GLU A 14 2.55 -17.91 -20.78
CA GLU A 14 1.94 -17.90 -22.11
C GLU A 14 2.77 -17.07 -23.09
N TYR A 15 3.25 -15.89 -22.67
CA TYR A 15 4.15 -15.03 -23.44
C TYR A 15 5.43 -15.78 -23.87
N TYR A 16 6.13 -16.39 -22.92
CA TYR A 16 7.35 -17.13 -23.24
C TYR A 16 7.07 -18.35 -24.14
N ASN A 17 5.95 -19.06 -23.94
CA ASN A 17 5.59 -20.20 -24.79
C ASN A 17 5.29 -19.79 -26.24
N GLN A 18 4.64 -18.65 -26.46
CA GLN A 18 4.42 -18.10 -27.80
C GLN A 18 5.74 -17.67 -28.46
N LYS A 19 6.66 -17.09 -27.68
CA LYS A 19 7.93 -16.57 -28.19
C LYS A 19 9.00 -17.64 -28.44
N LYS A 20 8.92 -18.81 -27.81
CA LYS A 20 9.78 -19.97 -28.09
C LYS A 20 9.77 -20.40 -29.57
N GLN A 21 8.71 -20.09 -30.31
CA GLN A 21 8.58 -20.41 -31.73
C GLN A 21 9.36 -19.45 -32.64
N GLN A 22 9.92 -18.37 -32.08
CA GLN A 22 10.67 -17.35 -32.81
C GLN A 22 12.16 -17.48 -32.45
N ASN A 23 13.04 -17.51 -33.46
CA ASN A 23 14.49 -17.57 -33.24
C ASN A 23 15.06 -16.16 -32.98
N ALA A 24 14.67 -15.55 -31.86
CA ALA A 24 15.06 -14.20 -31.46
C ALA A 24 15.37 -14.13 -29.95
N LEU A 25 16.12 -13.12 -29.53
CA LEU A 25 16.35 -12.82 -28.11
C LEU A 25 15.02 -12.46 -27.42
N LEU A 26 14.81 -13.00 -26.22
CA LEU A 26 13.59 -12.79 -25.45
C LEU A 26 13.70 -11.51 -24.60
N ASP A 27 12.69 -10.66 -24.69
CA ASP A 27 12.49 -9.57 -23.72
C ASP A 27 12.29 -10.16 -22.31
N SER A 28 12.71 -9.40 -21.29
CA SER A 28 12.43 -9.75 -19.89
C SER A 28 10.94 -9.56 -19.61
N ALA A 29 10.34 -10.49 -18.86
CA ALA A 29 8.95 -10.40 -18.41
C ALA A 29 8.83 -10.67 -16.91
N ILE A 30 8.17 -9.76 -16.19
CA ILE A 30 7.97 -9.83 -14.74
C ILE A 30 6.53 -9.52 -14.33
N HIS A 31 6.17 -9.89 -13.10
CA HIS A 31 4.87 -9.57 -12.52
C HIS A 31 4.81 -8.10 -12.07
N ILE A 32 3.65 -7.45 -12.13
CA ILE A 32 3.49 -6.06 -11.70
C ILE A 32 3.97 -5.80 -10.26
N GLY A 33 3.72 -6.74 -9.34
CA GLY A 33 4.23 -6.63 -7.96
C GLY A 33 5.76 -6.63 -7.88
N GLU A 34 6.41 -7.49 -8.68
CA GLU A 34 7.89 -7.53 -8.73
C GLU A 34 8.45 -6.26 -9.38
N PHE A 35 7.77 -5.72 -10.39
CA PHE A 35 8.13 -4.43 -10.96
C PHE A 35 8.05 -3.31 -9.92
N LEU A 36 6.96 -3.25 -9.15
CA LEU A 36 6.77 -2.25 -8.10
C LEU A 36 7.83 -2.38 -7.00
N ASP A 37 8.15 -3.60 -6.56
CA ASP A 37 9.21 -3.84 -5.56
C ASP A 37 10.61 -3.42 -6.07
N LYS A 38 10.89 -3.53 -7.38
CA LYS A 38 12.17 -3.14 -7.98
C LYS A 38 12.27 -1.64 -8.26
N VAL A 39 11.16 -1.01 -8.67
CA VAL A 39 11.13 0.39 -9.10
C VAL A 39 10.92 1.35 -7.94
N CYS A 40 10.17 0.97 -6.91
CA CYS A 40 9.91 1.82 -5.75
C CYS A 40 10.95 1.56 -4.66
N LEU A 41 11.81 2.54 -4.42
CA LEU A 41 12.79 2.51 -3.33
C LEU A 41 12.27 3.29 -2.14
N SER A 42 12.54 2.77 -0.94
CA SER A 42 12.33 3.45 0.32
C SER A 42 13.62 3.40 1.14
N ASN A 43 13.89 4.46 1.89
CA ASN A 43 15.00 4.49 2.84
C ASN A 43 14.70 3.70 4.12
N PHE A 44 13.48 3.22 4.27
CA PHE A 44 13.00 2.45 5.41
C PHE A 44 12.90 0.97 5.06
N HIS A 45 12.76 0.12 6.08
CA HIS A 45 12.52 -1.31 5.90
C HIS A 45 11.04 -1.59 5.68
N LYS A 46 10.71 -2.59 4.85
CA LYS A 46 9.31 -3.00 4.68
C LYS A 46 8.85 -3.68 5.97
N ALA A 47 7.83 -3.14 6.62
CA ALA A 47 7.20 -3.76 7.77
C ALA A 47 6.57 -5.10 7.37
N SER A 48 6.74 -6.09 8.23
CA SER A 48 5.94 -7.31 8.19
C SER A 48 4.48 -7.01 8.54
N SER A 49 3.58 -7.94 8.20
CA SER A 49 2.17 -7.82 8.58
C SER A 49 1.97 -7.68 10.09
N TYR A 50 2.79 -8.34 10.90
CA TYR A 50 2.74 -8.24 12.37
C TYR A 50 3.22 -6.89 12.88
N GLU A 51 4.30 -6.33 12.31
CA GLU A 51 4.79 -5.00 12.67
C GLU A 51 3.76 -3.92 12.33
N SER A 52 3.21 -3.94 11.11
CA SER A 52 2.13 -3.02 10.72
C SER A 52 0.93 -3.13 11.65
N LEU A 53 0.53 -4.34 12.02
CA LEU A 53 -0.59 -4.59 12.91
C LEU A 53 -0.36 -4.03 14.32
N LEU A 54 0.81 -4.26 14.91
CA LEU A 54 1.18 -3.75 16.23
C LEU A 54 1.25 -2.21 16.24
N LEU A 55 1.83 -1.61 15.20
CA LEU A 55 1.90 -0.16 15.07
C LEU A 55 0.52 0.47 14.85
N MET A 56 -0.38 -0.19 14.12
CA MET A 56 -1.77 0.27 13.97
C MET A 56 -2.53 0.19 15.29
N GLN A 57 -2.33 -0.88 16.07
CA GLN A 57 -2.90 -0.98 17.41
C GLN A 57 -2.38 0.14 18.32
N GLU A 58 -1.07 0.39 18.32
CA GLU A 58 -0.47 1.49 19.10
C GLU A 58 -1.00 2.86 18.65
N ALA A 59 -1.21 3.06 17.35
CA ALA A 59 -1.84 4.27 16.82
C ALA A 59 -3.27 4.45 17.34
N CYS A 60 -4.05 3.36 17.40
CA CYS A 60 -5.39 3.36 17.99
C CYS A 60 -5.36 3.71 19.49
N LEU A 61 -4.41 3.15 20.25
CA LEU A 61 -4.24 3.47 21.68
C LEU A 61 -3.88 4.93 21.95
N LYS A 62 -3.20 5.58 21.00
CA LYS A 62 -2.86 7.01 21.07
C LYS A 62 -4.00 7.94 20.66
N SER A 63 -5.01 7.42 19.97
CA SER A 63 -6.11 8.20 19.42
C SER A 63 -7.28 8.19 20.38
N LYS A 64 -7.90 9.35 20.60
CA LYS A 64 -8.95 9.48 21.63
C LYS A 64 -10.28 8.93 21.14
N ASP A 65 -11.08 8.44 22.07
CA ASP A 65 -12.49 8.06 21.87
C ASP A 65 -12.77 6.97 20.81
N LEU A 66 -11.75 6.35 20.23
CA LEU A 66 -11.88 5.31 19.19
C LEU A 66 -12.79 4.15 19.61
N GLU A 67 -12.55 3.53 20.77
CA GLU A 67 -13.41 2.42 21.22
C GLU A 67 -14.83 2.89 21.55
N LYS A 68 -14.96 4.06 22.16
CA LYS A 68 -16.24 4.62 22.60
C LYS A 68 -17.14 5.06 21.44
N LYS A 69 -16.56 5.59 20.37
CA LYS A 69 -17.27 6.21 19.25
C LYS A 69 -17.35 5.30 18.02
N LEU A 70 -16.30 4.54 17.76
CA LEU A 70 -16.23 3.64 16.59
C LEU A 70 -16.47 2.17 16.96
N GLY A 71 -16.52 1.81 18.24
CA GLY A 71 -16.69 0.42 18.68
C GLY A 71 -15.47 -0.47 18.39
N ILE A 72 -14.33 0.15 18.12
CA ILE A 72 -13.09 -0.54 17.80
C ILE A 72 -12.37 -0.86 19.11
N SER A 73 -12.30 -2.12 19.48
CA SER A 73 -11.54 -2.49 20.66
C SER A 73 -10.04 -2.48 20.38
N VAL A 74 -9.29 -1.87 21.30
CA VAL A 74 -7.82 -1.83 21.29
C VAL A 74 -7.21 -2.95 22.12
N GLU A 75 -8.02 -3.75 22.81
CA GLU A 75 -7.58 -4.99 23.45
C GLU A 75 -7.00 -5.92 22.38
N PHE A 76 -5.83 -6.50 22.64
CA PHE A 76 -5.02 -7.16 21.62
C PHE A 76 -5.78 -8.28 20.90
N PHE A 77 -6.42 -9.20 21.61
CA PHE A 77 -7.13 -10.30 20.96
C PHE A 77 -8.38 -9.85 20.20
N ALA A 78 -9.08 -8.83 20.69
CA ALA A 78 -10.20 -8.22 19.99
C ALA A 78 -9.75 -7.45 18.74
N PHE A 79 -8.63 -6.73 18.82
CA PHE A 79 -8.05 -5.99 17.71
C PHE A 79 -7.57 -6.93 16.59
N LEU A 80 -6.87 -8.02 16.95
CA LEU A 80 -6.43 -9.05 16.00
C LEU A 80 -7.58 -9.55 15.11
N LYS A 81 -8.77 -9.74 15.68
CA LYS A 81 -9.93 -10.26 14.94
C LYS A 81 -10.57 -9.27 13.99
N ASN A 82 -10.42 -7.96 14.26
CA ASN A 82 -11.18 -6.92 13.57
C ASN A 82 -10.31 -5.87 12.88
N ASN A 83 -8.98 -5.93 12.93
CA ASN A 83 -8.11 -4.86 12.42
C ASN A 83 -8.27 -4.53 10.92
N GLU A 84 -8.77 -5.48 10.10
CA GLU A 84 -8.74 -5.38 8.64
C GLU A 84 -9.50 -4.16 8.10
N TYR A 85 -10.54 -3.68 8.78
CA TYR A 85 -11.32 -2.54 8.27
C TYR A 85 -10.52 -1.24 8.28
N LEU A 86 -9.58 -1.01 9.22
CA LEU A 86 -8.75 0.19 9.25
C LEU A 86 -7.82 0.21 8.04
N PHE A 87 -7.09 -0.88 7.83
CA PHE A 87 -6.19 -1.02 6.70
C PHE A 87 -6.95 -0.90 5.38
N SER A 88 -8.11 -1.53 5.27
CA SER A 88 -8.94 -1.48 4.07
C SER A 88 -9.43 -0.05 3.79
N PHE A 89 -9.94 0.65 4.81
CA PHE A 89 -10.40 2.04 4.68
C PHE A 89 -9.28 2.98 4.22
N PHE A 90 -8.11 2.94 4.88
CA PHE A 90 -6.98 3.78 4.48
C PHE A 90 -6.42 3.40 3.10
N LYS A 91 -6.49 2.12 2.73
CA LYS A 91 -6.08 1.65 1.41
C LYS A 91 -7.03 2.16 0.33
N GLU A 92 -8.34 2.12 0.54
CA GLU A 92 -9.33 2.68 -0.38
C GLU A 92 -9.09 4.18 -0.61
N LEU A 93 -8.85 4.93 0.47
CA LEU A 93 -8.50 6.35 0.36
C LEU A 93 -7.24 6.58 -0.48
N SER A 94 -6.20 5.77 -0.25
CA SER A 94 -4.95 5.84 -1.01
C SER A 94 -5.17 5.56 -2.51
N LEU A 95 -5.98 4.53 -2.84
CA LEU A 95 -6.32 4.17 -4.22
C LEU A 95 -7.09 5.29 -4.93
N GLU A 96 -8.04 5.92 -4.23
CA GLU A 96 -8.84 7.04 -4.75
C GLU A 96 -8.07 8.38 -4.74
N LYS A 97 -6.85 8.40 -4.20
CA LYS A 97 -6.04 9.62 -3.98
C LYS A 97 -6.82 10.68 -3.20
N LYS A 98 -7.59 10.23 -2.20
CA LYS A 98 -8.38 11.07 -1.30
C LYS A 98 -7.79 11.05 0.09
N SER A 99 -7.85 12.19 0.75
CA SER A 99 -7.61 12.33 2.18
C SER A 99 -8.93 12.23 2.95
N ILE A 100 -8.82 12.07 4.27
CA ILE A 100 -10.01 12.12 5.13
C ILE A 100 -10.64 13.53 5.10
N GLU A 101 -9.82 14.57 4.94
CA GLU A 101 -10.31 15.94 4.77
C GLU A 101 -11.16 16.10 3.49
N ASP A 102 -10.81 15.39 2.41
CA ASP A 102 -11.65 15.38 1.20
C ASP A 102 -13.02 14.76 1.45
N LEU A 103 -13.13 13.79 2.38
CA LEU A 103 -14.41 13.21 2.78
C LEU A 103 -15.24 14.17 3.64
N LYS A 104 -14.61 14.87 4.57
CA LYS A 104 -15.28 15.84 5.46
C LYS A 104 -15.94 16.99 4.70
N ASN A 105 -15.34 17.39 3.57
CA ASN A 105 -15.84 18.45 2.71
C ASN A 105 -17.00 18.01 1.79
N ASN A 106 -17.44 16.76 1.89
CA ASN A 106 -18.57 16.23 1.12
C ASN A 106 -19.81 16.06 2.02
N ASP A 107 -20.92 16.69 1.62
CA ASP A 107 -22.19 16.67 2.37
C ASP A 107 -22.69 15.25 2.68
N TYR A 108 -22.36 14.26 1.86
CA TYR A 108 -22.73 12.87 2.08
C TYR A 108 -22.19 12.30 3.41
N TYR A 109 -21.07 12.83 3.89
CA TYR A 109 -20.41 12.34 5.11
C TYR A 109 -20.52 13.29 6.31
N ALA A 110 -21.31 14.36 6.21
CA ALA A 110 -21.39 15.39 7.27
C ALA A 110 -21.76 14.83 8.66
N THR A 111 -22.57 13.77 8.71
CA THR A 111 -22.96 13.10 9.96
C THR A 111 -21.85 12.25 10.58
N TYR A 112 -20.78 11.95 9.83
CA TYR A 112 -19.64 11.13 10.27
C TYR A 112 -18.40 11.97 10.64
N ASN A 113 -18.51 13.30 10.70
CA ASN A 113 -17.35 14.17 10.96
C ASN A 113 -16.55 13.78 12.21
N GLU A 114 -17.22 13.46 13.32
CA GLU A 114 -16.55 13.00 14.56
C GLU A 114 -15.78 11.69 14.34
N HIS A 115 -16.36 10.76 13.56
CA HIS A 115 -15.72 9.47 13.25
C HIS A 115 -14.50 9.67 12.33
N LEU A 116 -14.64 10.54 11.32
CA LEU A 116 -13.56 10.86 10.40
C LEU A 116 -12.39 11.55 11.12
N GLU A 117 -12.66 12.42 12.09
CA GLU A 117 -11.61 13.04 12.91
C GLU A 117 -10.79 12.03 13.70
N ILE A 118 -11.46 11.04 14.32
CA ILE A 118 -10.76 9.95 15.03
C ILE A 118 -9.94 9.11 14.05
N LEU A 119 -10.50 8.74 12.90
CA LEU A 119 -9.78 7.96 11.89
C LEU A 119 -8.56 8.71 11.32
N ASP A 120 -8.65 10.03 11.18
CA ASP A 120 -7.53 10.87 10.75
C ASP A 120 -6.44 10.95 11.81
N GLU A 121 -6.80 11.05 13.10
CA GLU A 121 -5.85 10.95 14.21
C GLU A 121 -5.13 9.60 14.21
N VAL A 122 -5.87 8.49 14.06
CA VAL A 122 -5.30 7.13 13.95
C VAL A 122 -4.32 7.04 12.80
N TYR A 123 -4.70 7.51 11.61
CA TYR A 123 -3.86 7.40 10.43
C TYR A 123 -2.56 8.21 10.57
N LYS A 124 -2.65 9.43 11.10
CA LYS A 124 -1.48 10.28 11.39
C LYS A 124 -0.55 9.62 12.41
N ASN A 125 -1.12 9.08 13.50
CA ASN A 125 -0.36 8.36 14.52
C ASN A 125 0.32 7.11 13.93
N TYR A 126 -0.36 6.38 13.05
CA TYR A 126 0.17 5.19 12.39
C TYR A 126 1.36 5.51 11.48
N LEU A 127 1.23 6.51 10.61
CA LEU A 127 2.32 6.93 9.72
C LEU A 127 3.54 7.45 10.50
N ALA A 128 3.30 8.23 11.55
CA ALA A 128 4.36 8.72 12.43
C ALA A 128 5.07 7.56 13.16
N LEU A 129 4.34 6.52 13.52
CA LEU A 129 4.89 5.31 14.14
C LEU A 129 5.75 4.49 13.16
N LEU A 130 5.31 4.32 11.92
CA LEU A 130 6.11 3.69 10.88
C LEU A 130 7.44 4.44 10.68
N GLU A 131 7.37 5.75 10.47
CA GLU A 131 8.55 6.60 10.28
C GLU A 131 9.50 6.54 11.50
N LYS A 132 8.97 6.66 12.72
CA LYS A 132 9.76 6.57 13.96
C LYS A 132 10.53 5.25 14.08
N ASN A 133 9.95 4.15 13.58
CA ASN A 133 10.57 2.83 13.62
C ASN A 133 11.35 2.51 12.33
N SER A 134 11.54 3.47 11.43
CA SER A 134 12.22 3.28 10.13
C SER A 134 11.59 2.18 9.29
N PHE A 135 10.25 2.10 9.34
CA PHE A 135 9.45 1.18 8.55
C PHE A 135 8.63 1.89 7.48
N TYR A 136 8.31 1.17 6.42
CA TYR A 136 7.27 1.50 5.45
C TYR A 136 6.40 0.28 5.17
N ASP A 137 5.22 0.51 4.62
CA ASP A 137 4.23 -0.48 4.24
C ASP A 137 3.46 0.01 3.00
N ASP A 138 2.43 -0.71 2.58
CA ASP A 138 1.63 -0.36 1.40
C ASP A 138 0.86 0.97 1.57
N LEU A 139 0.59 1.42 2.81
CA LEU A 139 -0.09 2.70 3.08
C LEU A 139 0.85 3.90 3.06
N SER A 140 2.09 3.72 3.53
CA SER A 140 3.10 4.77 3.62
C SER A 140 3.97 4.88 2.37
N LEU A 141 4.20 3.78 1.63
CA LEU A 141 5.03 3.77 0.42
C LEU A 141 4.57 4.80 -0.63
N PRO A 142 3.27 4.94 -0.97
CA PRO A 142 2.82 5.95 -1.93
C PRO A 142 3.10 7.39 -1.51
N LYS A 143 3.35 7.64 -0.22
CA LYS A 143 3.66 8.98 0.32
C LYS A 143 5.14 9.30 0.24
N ASN A 144 6.01 8.30 0.30
CA ASN A 144 7.45 8.48 0.32
C ASN A 144 8.16 7.30 -0.34
N TYR A 145 8.34 7.41 -1.66
CA TYR A 145 9.21 6.53 -2.43
C TYR A 145 10.07 7.35 -3.38
N THR A 146 11.21 6.80 -3.74
CA THR A 146 12.01 7.28 -4.87
C THR A 146 12.00 6.23 -5.97
N LEU A 147 12.19 6.65 -7.21
CA LEU A 147 12.27 5.73 -8.33
C LEU A 147 13.70 5.18 -8.44
N ASN A 148 13.81 3.86 -8.56
CA ASN A 148 15.05 3.17 -8.92
C ASN A 148 15.38 3.45 -10.40
N LYS A 149 16.05 4.58 -10.66
CA LYS A 149 16.41 4.96 -12.03
C LYS A 149 17.40 3.98 -12.65
N ASP A 150 18.34 3.46 -11.87
CA ASP A 150 19.32 2.48 -12.36
C ASP A 150 18.62 1.25 -12.95
N PHE A 151 17.60 0.72 -12.26
CA PHE A 151 16.77 -0.38 -12.78
C PHE A 151 15.97 0.01 -14.02
N LEU A 152 15.43 1.23 -14.08
CA LEU A 152 14.67 1.69 -15.24
C LEU A 152 15.55 1.88 -16.48
N ASP A 153 16.77 2.38 -16.29
CA ASP A 153 17.74 2.68 -17.35
C ASP A 153 18.35 1.41 -17.97
N GLU A 154 18.18 0.23 -17.35
CA GLU A 154 18.53 -1.07 -17.96
C GLU A 154 17.67 -1.42 -19.19
N TYR A 155 16.52 -0.76 -19.36
CA TYR A 155 15.54 -1.09 -20.40
C TYR A 155 15.24 0.10 -21.32
N GLU A 156 15.18 -0.17 -22.63
CA GLU A 156 14.84 0.86 -23.64
C GLU A 156 13.36 1.25 -23.58
N ALA A 157 12.51 0.32 -23.15
CA ALA A 157 11.08 0.54 -23.02
C ALA A 157 10.48 -0.43 -22.01
N ILE A 158 9.45 0.06 -21.31
CA ILE A 158 8.63 -0.72 -20.39
C ILE A 158 7.23 -0.84 -21.01
N VAL A 159 6.77 -2.07 -21.18
CA VAL A 159 5.49 -2.39 -21.82
C VAL A 159 4.58 -3.07 -20.80
N TYR A 160 3.41 -2.47 -20.58
CA TYR A 160 2.39 -3.02 -19.68
C TYR A 160 1.41 -3.90 -20.48
N ASP A 161 1.46 -5.20 -20.23
CA ASP A 161 0.57 -6.22 -20.76
C ASP A 161 -0.35 -6.71 -19.61
N LEU A 162 -1.07 -5.76 -18.99
CA LEU A 162 -1.91 -5.99 -17.79
C LEU A 162 -3.29 -6.57 -18.10
#